data_AF-A0A944TR70-F1
#
_entry.id   AF-A0A944TR70-F1
#
_cell.length_a   1.000
_cell.length_b   1.000
_cell.length_c   1.000
_cell.angle_alpha   90.00
_cell.angle_beta   90.00
_cell.angle_gamma   90.00
#
_symmetry.space_group_name_H-M   'P 1'
#
loop_
_entity.id
_entity.type
_entity.pdbx_description
1 polymer ?
#
loop_
_entity_poly.entity_id
_entity_poly.type
_entity_poly.pdbx_seq_one_letter_code
_entity_poly.pdbx_strand_id
1 'polypeptide(L)'
;MKALVIWLVAISIPASLFAESFDAYRSGVHTIYHKMEKGSLHKKGDITFGNKEHSEKEFLASISYRIKPRLFVPFPQRHRQGNLEQLLPIEFASEEGYRLLEERLILSNPKAELHFIGRETIGEYKDCYKIKVLPISGKWSMLVWYHPDVPSIGWIRGELTVNKIPLVGKYTVKSNWVPKF
;
A
#
# COMPACT_ATOMS: atom_id res chain seq x y z
N MET A 1 -48.88 6.00 0.49
CA MET A 1 -47.46 5.72 0.81
C MET A 1 -47.06 4.44 0.08
N LYS A 2 -46.19 4.52 -0.93
CA LYS A 2 -45.68 3.34 -1.66
C LYS A 2 -44.26 3.07 -1.18
N ALA A 3 -44.02 1.91 -0.56
CA ALA A 3 -42.71 1.47 -0.14
C ALA A 3 -41.94 0.96 -1.37
N LEU A 4 -40.76 1.54 -1.63
CA LEU A 4 -39.84 1.11 -2.67
C LEU A 4 -38.97 -0.01 -2.08
N VAL A 5 -39.16 -1.24 -2.56
CA VAL A 5 -38.33 -2.39 -2.20
C VAL A 5 -37.11 -2.39 -3.11
N ILE A 6 -35.93 -2.11 -2.54
CA ILE A 6 -34.65 -2.19 -3.24
C ILE A 6 -34.16 -3.63 -3.14
N TRP A 7 -34.12 -4.34 -4.27
CA TRP A 7 -33.50 -5.66 -4.38
C TRP A 7 -31.98 -5.52 -4.46
N LEU A 8 -31.28 -6.02 -3.44
CA LEU A 8 -29.84 -6.24 -3.48
C LEU A 8 -29.55 -7.41 -4.42
N VAL A 9 -29.00 -7.12 -5.59
CA VAL A 9 -28.44 -8.15 -6.48
C VAL A 9 -27.05 -8.49 -5.96
N ALA A 10 -26.89 -9.67 -5.36
CA ALA A 10 -25.58 -10.22 -5.05
C ALA A 10 -24.95 -10.72 -6.35
N ILE A 11 -23.97 -9.99 -6.88
CA ILE A 11 -23.16 -10.43 -8.01
C ILE A 11 -22.18 -11.48 -7.49
N SER A 12 -22.40 -12.75 -7.86
CA SER A 12 -21.45 -13.84 -7.63
C SER A 12 -20.36 -13.75 -8.69
N ILE A 13 -19.15 -13.32 -8.31
CA ILE A 13 -17.98 -13.37 -9.18
C ILE A 13 -17.50 -14.83 -9.21
N PRO A 14 -17.32 -15.46 -10.39
CA PRO A 14 -16.89 -16.84 -10.47
C PRO A 14 -15.46 -17.00 -9.95
N ALA A 15 -15.27 -17.96 -9.04
CA ALA A 15 -13.98 -18.22 -8.37
C ALA A 15 -12.82 -18.52 -9.34
N SER A 16 -13.13 -18.98 -10.56
CA SER A 16 -12.13 -19.28 -11.59
C SER A 16 -11.38 -18.06 -12.10
N LEU A 17 -11.97 -16.85 -12.06
CA LEU A 17 -11.29 -15.60 -12.44
C LEU A 17 -10.18 -15.20 -11.46
N PHE A 18 -10.28 -15.63 -10.20
CA PHE A 18 -9.23 -15.40 -9.20
C PHE A 18 -8.11 -16.43 -9.28
N ALA A 19 -8.36 -17.62 -9.85
CA ALA A 19 -7.40 -18.72 -9.82
C ALA A 19 -6.16 -18.45 -10.70
N GLU A 20 -6.33 -17.84 -11.88
CA GLU A 20 -5.22 -17.61 -12.82
C GLU A 20 -4.30 -16.46 -12.39
N SER A 21 -4.83 -15.38 -11.81
CA SER A 21 -4.02 -14.28 -11.26
C SER A 21 -3.27 -14.69 -9.99
N PHE A 22 -3.80 -15.68 -9.27
CA PHE A 22 -3.23 -16.18 -8.02
C PHE A 22 -2.00 -17.08 -8.22
N ASP A 23 -1.94 -17.89 -9.27
CA ASP A 23 -0.78 -18.75 -9.54
C ASP A 23 0.47 -17.96 -9.96
N ALA A 24 0.31 -16.80 -10.61
CA ALA A 24 1.40 -15.85 -10.89
C ALA A 24 1.91 -15.15 -9.61
N TYR A 25 1.03 -14.90 -8.64
CA TYR A 25 1.40 -14.34 -7.33
C TYR A 25 2.14 -15.36 -6.44
N ARG A 26 1.84 -16.66 -6.60
CA ARG A 26 2.45 -17.75 -5.82
C ARG A 26 3.95 -17.98 -6.08
N SER A 27 4.53 -17.41 -7.14
CA SER A 27 5.92 -17.72 -7.53
C SER A 27 7.03 -17.07 -6.71
N GLY A 28 6.74 -16.31 -5.64
CA GLY A 28 7.77 -15.93 -4.67
C GLY A 28 7.49 -14.74 -3.77
N VAL A 29 8.31 -14.63 -2.72
CA VAL A 29 8.50 -13.40 -1.94
C VAL A 29 9.21 -12.39 -2.84
N HIS A 30 8.46 -11.44 -3.38
CA HIS A 30 8.99 -10.40 -4.25
C HIS A 30 9.15 -9.11 -3.45
N THR A 31 10.33 -8.51 -3.49
CA THR A 31 10.60 -7.20 -2.88
C THR A 31 10.91 -6.17 -3.97
N ILE A 32 10.13 -5.09 -4.00
CA ILE A 32 10.38 -3.93 -4.85
C ILE A 32 11.07 -2.82 -4.05
N TYR A 33 11.94 -2.08 -4.74
CA TYR A 33 12.82 -1.08 -4.14
C TYR A 33 12.40 0.31 -4.56
N HIS A 34 12.35 1.21 -3.58
CA HIS A 34 11.99 2.59 -3.77
C HIS A 34 13.09 3.50 -3.26
N LYS A 35 13.27 4.62 -3.97
CA LYS A 35 14.09 5.73 -3.49
C LYS A 35 13.20 6.78 -2.87
N MET A 36 13.53 7.18 -1.64
CA MET A 36 12.85 8.29 -1.00
C MET A 36 13.23 9.60 -1.66
N GLU A 37 12.23 10.43 -1.94
CA GLU A 37 12.41 11.81 -2.36
C GLU A 37 12.99 12.66 -1.23
N LYS A 38 13.69 13.73 -1.58
CA LYS A 38 14.23 14.66 -0.58
C LYS A 38 13.08 15.38 0.13
N GLY A 39 12.99 15.25 1.45
CA GLY A 39 12.03 15.99 2.27
C GLY A 39 12.64 17.16 3.05
N SER A 40 11.84 17.77 3.91
CA SER A 40 12.26 18.86 4.80
C SER A 40 13.26 18.41 5.86
N LEU A 41 13.08 17.21 6.43
CA LEU A 41 13.90 16.68 7.53
C LEU A 41 14.95 15.64 7.10
N HIS A 42 14.93 15.22 5.83
CA HIS A 42 15.83 14.20 5.31
C HIS A 42 16.40 14.54 3.94
N LYS A 43 17.58 13.99 3.63
CA LYS A 43 18.26 14.21 2.35
C LYS A 43 17.90 13.14 1.32
N LYS A 44 17.75 11.90 1.79
CA LYS A 44 17.47 10.71 0.99
C LYS A 44 17.04 9.56 1.91
N GLY A 45 16.73 8.42 1.33
CA GLY A 45 16.46 7.19 2.04
C GLY A 45 15.97 6.13 1.08
N ASP A 46 15.64 4.97 1.62
CA ASP A 46 15.22 3.81 0.87
C ASP A 46 13.95 3.23 1.53
N ILE A 47 12.95 2.89 0.73
CA ILE A 47 11.78 2.12 1.16
C ILE A 47 11.77 0.83 0.34
N THR A 48 11.45 -0.28 0.95
CA THR A 48 11.19 -1.53 0.24
C THR A 48 9.80 -2.01 0.58
N PHE A 49 9.08 -2.47 -0.44
CA PHE A 49 7.82 -3.15 -0.28
C PHE A 49 7.98 -4.60 -0.67
N GLY A 50 7.29 -5.49 0.03
CA GLY A 50 7.23 -6.87 -0.39
C GLY A 50 6.07 -7.62 0.22
N ASN A 51 5.83 -8.81 -0.29
CA ASN A 51 4.93 -9.80 0.25
C ASN A 51 5.76 -10.92 0.89
N LYS A 52 5.42 -11.36 2.11
CA LYS A 52 6.17 -12.44 2.79
C LYS A 52 5.39 -13.76 2.79
N GLU A 53 4.31 -13.76 3.55
CA GLU A 53 3.47 -14.94 3.80
C GLU A 53 2.12 -14.70 3.15
N HIS A 54 1.52 -15.75 2.61
CA HIS A 54 0.16 -15.72 2.11
C HIS A 54 -0.61 -16.94 2.58
N SER A 55 -1.88 -16.73 2.83
CA SER A 55 -2.91 -17.74 3.01
C SER A 55 -3.93 -17.60 1.88
N GLU A 56 -4.95 -18.44 1.87
CA GLU A 56 -6.06 -18.33 0.91
C GLU A 56 -6.89 -17.05 1.08
N LYS A 57 -6.74 -16.31 2.19
CA LYS A 57 -7.57 -15.14 2.52
C LYS A 57 -6.80 -13.85 2.64
N GLU A 58 -5.53 -13.94 3.02
CA GLU A 58 -4.73 -12.77 3.40
C GLU A 58 -3.27 -12.97 3.03
N PHE A 59 -2.56 -11.87 2.79
CA PHE A 59 -1.11 -11.84 2.68
C PHE A 59 -0.50 -10.75 3.56
N LEU A 60 0.75 -10.97 3.95
CA LEU A 60 1.51 -10.04 4.77
C LEU A 60 2.32 -9.07 3.90
N ALA A 61 1.85 -7.84 3.78
CA ALA A 61 2.59 -6.75 3.16
C ALA A 61 3.65 -6.22 4.14
N SER A 62 4.90 -6.17 3.71
CA SER A 62 6.03 -5.66 4.49
C SER A 62 6.52 -4.35 3.89
N ILE A 63 6.65 -3.33 4.74
CA ILE A 63 7.16 -2.01 4.41
C ILE A 63 8.39 -1.77 5.28
N SER A 64 9.58 -1.83 4.70
CA SER A 64 10.82 -1.51 5.43
C SER A 64 11.35 -0.18 4.94
N TYR A 65 11.76 0.70 5.86
CA TYR A 65 12.23 2.03 5.50
C TYR A 65 13.52 2.40 6.23
N ARG A 66 14.34 3.22 5.57
CA ARG A 66 15.55 3.84 6.13
C ARG A 66 15.70 5.27 5.65
N ILE A 67 15.53 6.21 6.56
CA ILE A 67 15.63 7.66 6.37
C ILE A 67 17.04 8.13 6.72
N LYS A 68 17.68 8.88 5.81
CA LYS A 68 18.95 9.58 6.07
C LYS A 68 18.64 11.05 6.36
N PRO A 69 18.61 11.47 7.65
CA PRO A 69 18.23 12.83 8.02
C PRO A 69 19.21 13.88 7.49
N ARG A 70 18.79 15.14 7.46
CA ARG A 70 19.70 16.27 7.22
C ARG A 70 20.62 16.48 8.42
N LEU A 71 21.74 17.15 8.17
CA LEU A 71 22.67 17.53 9.24
C LEU A 71 21.95 18.48 10.21
N PHE A 72 22.19 18.33 11.51
CA PHE A 72 21.60 19.14 12.58
C PHE A 72 20.07 19.05 12.74
N VAL A 73 19.39 18.13 12.05
CA VAL A 73 17.96 17.89 12.30
C VAL A 73 17.81 16.90 13.46
N PRO A 74 17.10 17.25 14.55
CA PRO A 74 16.88 16.38 15.70
C PRO A 74 15.85 15.29 15.38
N PHE A 75 16.22 14.35 14.50
CA PHE A 75 15.39 13.21 14.13
C PHE A 75 15.78 11.98 14.96
N PRO A 76 14.92 11.46 15.86
CA PRO A 76 15.31 10.38 16.75
C PRO A 76 15.71 9.11 15.99
N GLN A 77 16.81 8.46 16.40
CA GLN A 77 17.39 7.34 15.67
C GLN A 77 16.41 6.17 15.48
N ARG A 78 15.58 5.88 16.49
CA ARG A 78 14.56 4.83 16.44
C ARG A 78 13.47 5.02 15.37
N HIS A 79 13.29 6.24 14.87
CA HIS A 79 12.32 6.54 13.80
C HIS A 79 13.00 6.67 12.44
N ARG A 80 14.34 6.60 12.37
CA ARG A 80 15.08 6.67 11.10
C ARG A 80 14.96 5.37 10.31
N GLN A 81 14.60 4.28 10.95
CA GLN A 81 14.38 3.01 10.29
C GLN A 81 13.26 2.25 10.99
N GLY A 82 12.56 1.40 10.24
CA GLY A 82 11.53 0.55 10.80
C GLY A 82 11.04 -0.44 9.76
N ASN A 83 10.47 -1.53 10.28
CA ASN A 83 9.78 -2.53 9.50
C ASN A 83 8.33 -2.49 9.97
N LEU A 84 7.42 -2.21 9.04
CA LEU A 84 5.98 -2.23 9.26
C LEU A 84 5.45 -3.44 8.52
N GLU A 85 4.53 -4.14 9.15
CA GLU A 85 3.87 -5.30 8.57
C GLU A 85 2.37 -5.06 8.66
N GLN A 86 1.68 -5.33 7.57
CA GLN A 86 0.25 -5.15 7.45
C GLN A 86 -0.35 -6.37 6.76
N LEU A 87 -1.29 -6.99 7.45
CA LEU A 87 -2.09 -8.07 6.88
C LEU A 87 -3.17 -7.45 5.99
N LEU A 88 -3.16 -7.84 4.71
CA LEU A 88 -4.09 -7.35 3.69
C LEU A 88 -4.90 -8.53 3.13
N PRO A 89 -6.17 -8.31 2.74
CA PRO A 89 -6.95 -9.32 2.04
C PRO A 89 -6.27 -9.77 0.75
N ILE A 90 -6.38 -11.04 0.41
CA ILE A 90 -5.68 -11.64 -0.73
C ILE A 90 -6.08 -11.02 -2.07
N GLU A 91 -7.28 -10.47 -2.16
CA GLU A 91 -7.78 -9.79 -3.34
C GLU A 91 -6.84 -8.64 -3.77
N PHE A 92 -6.17 -7.99 -2.81
CA PHE A 92 -5.20 -6.91 -3.09
C PHE A 92 -3.85 -7.37 -3.64
N ALA A 93 -3.68 -8.68 -3.83
CA ALA A 93 -2.55 -9.22 -4.58
C ALA A 93 -2.74 -9.08 -6.10
N SER A 94 -3.96 -8.80 -6.57
CA SER A 94 -4.29 -8.67 -7.99
C SER A 94 -5.00 -7.34 -8.30
N GLU A 95 -5.10 -7.00 -9.59
CA GLU A 95 -5.78 -5.78 -10.04
C GLU A 95 -7.27 -5.80 -9.68
N GLU A 96 -7.90 -6.97 -9.72
CA GLU A 96 -9.32 -7.17 -9.38
C GLU A 96 -9.64 -6.70 -7.96
N GLY A 97 -8.75 -6.90 -6.99
CA GLY A 97 -8.96 -6.38 -5.64
C GLY A 97 -8.94 -4.86 -5.54
N TYR A 98 -8.11 -4.19 -6.35
CA TYR A 98 -8.10 -2.73 -6.42
C TYR A 98 -9.34 -2.19 -7.12
N ARG A 99 -9.84 -2.89 -8.15
CA ARG A 99 -11.12 -2.59 -8.80
C ARG A 99 -12.29 -2.75 -7.83
N LEU A 100 -12.30 -3.83 -7.05
CA LEU A 100 -13.29 -4.03 -5.99
C LEU A 100 -13.24 -2.91 -4.93
N LEU A 101 -12.04 -2.47 -4.55
CA LEU A 101 -11.88 -1.36 -3.62
C LEU A 101 -12.39 -0.04 -4.22
N GLU A 102 -12.18 0.21 -5.52
CA GLU A 102 -12.73 1.36 -6.24
C GLU A 102 -14.26 1.37 -6.20
N GLU A 103 -14.90 0.23 -6.43
CA GLU A 103 -16.37 0.11 -6.36
C GLU A 103 -16.91 0.34 -4.94
N ARG A 104 -16.22 -0.21 -3.93
CA ARG A 104 -16.68 -0.17 -2.53
C ARG A 104 -16.24 1.07 -1.78
N LEU A 105 -15.28 1.82 -2.29
CA LEU A 105 -14.57 2.96 -1.71
C LEU A 105 -13.78 2.67 -0.43
N ILE A 106 -14.28 1.76 0.43
CA ILE A 106 -13.67 1.41 1.70
C ILE A 106 -13.73 -0.11 1.88
N LEU A 107 -12.61 -0.71 2.28
CA LEU A 107 -12.54 -2.10 2.73
C LEU A 107 -11.81 -2.16 4.07
N SER A 108 -12.37 -2.88 5.03
CA SER A 108 -11.83 -2.99 6.38
C SER A 108 -11.58 -4.45 6.76
N ASN A 109 -10.48 -4.70 7.46
CA ASN A 109 -10.23 -5.94 8.17
C ASN A 109 -9.84 -5.64 9.64
N PRO A 110 -9.67 -6.65 10.51
CA PRO A 110 -9.34 -6.40 11.92
C PRO A 110 -8.00 -5.66 12.17
N LYS A 111 -7.17 -5.49 11.14
CA LYS A 111 -5.82 -4.91 11.25
C LYS A 111 -5.67 -3.58 10.51
N ALA A 112 -6.46 -3.30 9.48
CA ALA A 112 -6.41 -2.07 8.71
C ALA A 112 -7.72 -1.76 7.98
N GLU A 113 -7.85 -0.49 7.62
CA GLU A 113 -8.83 0.04 6.69
C GLU A 113 -8.10 0.56 5.44
N LEU A 114 -8.68 0.26 4.28
CA LEU A 114 -8.20 0.63 2.96
C LEU A 114 -9.24 1.54 2.34
N HIS A 115 -8.82 2.71 1.87
CA HIS A 115 -9.70 3.64 1.17
C HIS A 115 -9.23 3.82 -0.26
N PHE A 116 -10.15 3.71 -1.21
CA PHE A 116 -9.94 4.24 -2.54
C PHE A 116 -9.94 5.76 -2.49
N ILE A 117 -8.96 6.39 -3.15
CA ILE A 117 -8.85 7.85 -3.23
C ILE A 117 -9.13 8.33 -4.66
N GLY A 118 -8.76 7.54 -5.66
CA GLY A 118 -8.96 7.86 -7.07
C GLY A 118 -7.96 7.15 -7.96
N ARG A 119 -7.96 7.51 -9.24
CA ARG A 119 -6.93 7.10 -10.22
C ARG A 119 -6.00 8.27 -10.52
N GLU A 120 -4.71 7.99 -10.70
CA GLU A 120 -3.70 9.01 -11.00
C GLU A 120 -2.59 8.41 -11.87
N THR A 121 -2.08 9.18 -12.84
CA THR A 121 -0.94 8.77 -13.66
C THR A 121 0.37 9.11 -12.95
N ILE A 122 1.29 8.14 -12.84
CA ILE A 122 2.60 8.30 -12.22
C ILE A 122 3.70 7.98 -13.24
N GLY A 123 4.31 9.02 -13.82
CA GLY A 123 5.33 8.85 -14.86
C GLY A 123 4.73 8.22 -16.12
N GLU A 124 5.23 7.06 -16.51
CA GLU A 124 4.74 6.27 -17.65
C GLU A 124 3.53 5.36 -17.30
N TYR A 125 3.26 5.16 -16.02
CA TYR A 125 2.22 4.25 -15.53
C TYR A 125 0.90 5.01 -15.43
N LYS A 126 -0.04 4.65 -16.29
CA LYS A 126 -1.35 5.32 -16.40
C LYS A 126 -2.36 4.67 -15.47
N ASP A 127 -3.39 5.43 -15.11
CA ASP A 127 -4.54 4.93 -14.37
C ASP A 127 -4.22 4.14 -13.08
N CYS A 128 -3.14 4.52 -12.38
CA CYS A 128 -2.75 3.86 -11.14
C CYS A 128 -3.83 4.04 -10.07
N TYR A 129 -4.14 2.98 -9.33
CA TYR A 129 -5.09 3.01 -8.22
C TYR A 129 -4.43 3.68 -7.01
N LYS A 130 -4.89 4.87 -6.64
CA LYS A 130 -4.44 5.58 -5.45
C LYS A 130 -5.28 5.16 -4.26
N ILE A 131 -4.64 4.54 -3.29
CA ILE A 131 -5.32 4.04 -2.09
C ILE A 131 -4.63 4.53 -0.82
N LYS A 132 -5.40 4.60 0.27
CA LYS A 132 -4.90 4.94 1.60
C LYS A 132 -5.01 3.73 2.51
N VAL A 133 -3.88 3.32 3.09
CA VAL A 133 -3.78 2.26 4.08
C VAL A 133 -3.74 2.89 5.48
N LEU A 134 -4.72 2.52 6.30
CA LEU A 134 -4.89 2.97 7.68
C LEU A 134 -4.83 1.77 8.63
N PRO A 135 -3.67 1.49 9.25
CA PRO A 135 -3.61 0.46 10.29
C PRO A 135 -4.44 0.87 11.51
N ILE A 136 -5.15 -0.09 12.12
CA ILE A 136 -5.95 0.15 13.33
C ILE A 136 -5.09 0.69 14.49
N SER A 137 -3.79 0.38 14.51
CA SER A 137 -2.85 0.93 15.49
C SER A 137 -2.73 2.46 15.48
N GLY A 138 -3.06 3.11 14.36
CA GLY A 138 -2.94 4.56 14.17
C GLY A 138 -1.51 5.11 14.22
N LYS A 139 -0.48 4.27 14.35
CA LYS A 139 0.93 4.69 14.48
C LYS A 139 1.48 5.26 13.18
N TRP A 140 0.97 4.77 12.05
CA TRP A 140 1.34 5.20 10.72
C TRP A 140 0.11 5.22 9.82
N SER A 141 0.26 5.80 8.64
CA SER A 141 -0.69 5.69 7.53
C SER A 141 0.10 5.81 6.24
N MET A 142 -0.45 5.32 5.14
CA MET A 142 0.26 5.35 3.87
C MET A 142 -0.68 5.63 2.71
N LEU A 143 -0.28 6.51 1.80
CA LEU A 143 -0.86 6.55 0.46
C LEU A 143 0.03 5.74 -0.48
N VAL A 144 -0.57 4.89 -1.30
CA VAL A 144 0.14 4.10 -2.30
C VAL A 144 -0.56 4.17 -3.63
N TRP A 145 0.20 4.04 -4.71
CA TRP A 145 -0.29 3.99 -6.08
C TRP A 145 0.03 2.60 -6.60
N TYR A 146 -0.99 1.82 -6.92
CA TYR A 146 -0.85 0.49 -7.49
C TYR A 146 -0.95 0.54 -9.01
N HIS A 147 -0.11 -0.24 -9.69
CA HIS A 147 -0.21 -0.52 -11.12
C HIS A 147 0.11 -2.00 -11.39
N PRO A 148 -0.67 -2.71 -12.23
CA PRO A 148 -0.50 -4.15 -12.47
C PRO A 148 0.84 -4.52 -13.10
N ASP A 149 1.42 -3.65 -13.95
CA ASP A 149 2.72 -3.91 -14.58
C ASP A 149 3.92 -3.84 -13.60
N VAL A 150 3.69 -3.40 -12.36
CA VAL A 150 4.74 -3.35 -11.33
C VAL A 150 4.72 -4.67 -10.55
N PRO A 151 5.88 -5.34 -10.39
CA PRO A 151 5.93 -6.65 -9.73
C PRO A 151 5.59 -6.58 -8.23
N SER A 152 5.50 -7.75 -7.58
CA SER A 152 5.15 -7.89 -6.16
C SER A 152 3.75 -7.30 -5.89
N ILE A 153 3.63 -6.45 -4.88
CA ILE A 153 2.38 -5.79 -4.49
C ILE A 153 2.02 -4.60 -5.40
N GLY A 154 2.79 -4.35 -6.46
CA GLY A 154 2.49 -3.36 -7.50
C GLY A 154 2.51 -1.89 -7.08
N TRP A 155 3.00 -1.57 -5.89
CA TRP A 155 3.01 -0.18 -5.39
C TRP A 155 4.14 0.61 -6.02
N ILE A 156 3.84 1.43 -7.03
CA ILE A 156 4.84 2.24 -7.74
C ILE A 156 5.28 3.49 -6.98
N ARG A 157 4.39 4.03 -6.15
CA ARG A 157 4.68 5.20 -5.31
C ARG A 157 4.13 4.96 -3.92
N GLY A 158 4.83 5.49 -2.92
CA GLY A 158 4.42 5.42 -1.54
C GLY A 158 4.68 6.72 -0.79
N GLU A 159 3.67 7.21 -0.06
CA GLU A 159 3.78 8.30 0.91
C GLU A 159 3.51 7.75 2.32
N LEU A 160 4.58 7.31 2.98
CA LEU A 160 4.50 6.79 4.35
C LEU A 160 4.49 7.93 5.35
N THR A 161 3.46 7.98 6.18
CA THR A 161 3.35 8.96 7.26
C THR A 161 3.43 8.30 8.62
N VAL A 162 4.40 8.73 9.42
CA VAL A 162 4.55 8.32 10.83
C VAL A 162 3.91 9.40 11.70
N ASN A 163 2.91 9.04 12.49
CA ASN A 163 2.02 10.02 13.14
C ASN A 163 2.59 10.61 14.44
N LYS A 164 3.50 9.91 15.12
CA LYS A 164 4.01 10.32 16.44
C LYS A 164 5.52 10.15 16.54
N ILE A 165 6.27 11.15 16.05
CA ILE A 165 7.73 11.25 16.25
C ILE A 165 7.99 12.30 17.34
N PRO A 166 8.69 11.98 18.44
CA PRO A 166 9.05 12.97 19.46
C PRO A 166 9.77 14.17 18.84
N LEU A 167 9.43 15.38 19.28
CA LEU A 167 9.97 16.67 18.82
C LEU A 167 9.66 17.07 17.36
N VAL A 168 9.28 16.11 16.51
CA VAL A 168 9.00 16.34 15.08
C VAL A 168 7.49 16.35 14.79
N GLY A 169 6.70 15.59 15.55
CA GLY A 169 5.27 15.39 15.30
C GLY A 169 5.01 14.37 14.19
N LYS A 170 4.04 14.68 13.32
CA LYS A 170 3.67 13.87 12.16
C LYS A 170 4.63 14.17 11.01
N TYR A 171 5.14 13.12 10.36
CA TYR A 171 6.08 13.28 9.26
C TYR A 171 5.84 12.28 8.13
N THR A 172 5.81 12.79 6.90
CA THR A 172 5.59 12.01 5.68
C THR A 172 6.89 11.92 4.87
N VAL A 173 7.21 10.71 4.42
CA VAL A 173 8.24 10.45 3.43
C VAL A 173 7.60 9.95 2.14
N LYS A 174 8.04 10.50 1.02
CA LYS A 174 7.59 10.09 -0.31
C LYS A 174 8.65 9.23 -0.98
N SER A 175 8.24 8.26 -1.77
CA SER A 175 9.16 7.35 -2.44
C SER A 175 8.60 6.86 -3.76
N ASN A 176 9.48 6.66 -4.75
CA ASN A 176 9.12 6.15 -6.07
C ASN A 176 9.89 4.85 -6.35
N TRP A 177 9.23 3.93 -7.05
CA TRP A 177 9.80 2.67 -7.47
C TRP A 177 11.00 2.89 -8.38
N VAL A 178 11.99 2.02 -8.25
CA VAL A 178 13.15 1.96 -9.12
C VAL A 178 13.24 0.54 -9.67
N PRO A 179 13.01 0.34 -10.99
CA PRO A 179 13.23 -0.95 -11.63
C PRO A 179 14.66 -1.42 -11.38
N LYS A 180 14.83 -2.66 -10.94
CA LYS A 180 16.16 -3.29 -10.95
C LYS A 180 16.41 -3.82 -12.36
N PHE A 181 17.43 -3.28 -13.00
CA PHE A 181 18.03 -3.86 -14.21
C PHE A 181 18.77 -5.14 -13.87
#